data_AF-R1BES6-F1
#
_entry.id   AF-R1BES6-F1
#
_cell.length_a   1.000
_cell.length_b   1.000
_cell.length_c   1.000
_cell.angle_alpha   90.00
_cell.angle_beta   90.00
_cell.angle_gamma   90.00
#
_symmetry.space_group_name_H-M   'P 1'
#
loop_
_entity.id
_entity.type
_entity.pdbx_description
1 polymer ?
#
loop_
_entity_poly.entity_id
_entity_poly.type
_entity_poly.pdbx_seq_one_letter_code
_entity_poly.pdbx_strand_id
1 'polypeptide(L)'
;MVYFLTCACVAFYSATLPQLPALRGASFAALHGKMSPKPRRRAFDTFAQQQQGAVLLCTDVAARGLDLPDVDWDPNAYVHRVGRTARMGRSGAALLLLRPEEEAYVHFLAVRKAPVEPREPEPSAPPVAEALTRLAVADRAVMERGAAAYVSFLKAYQEHVCRYVFVFDKLDLGALASAMGLLRLPRVRELGKKRKRGKGSWVEFTPAAQVDLEADDFAREARLMKQLRRGKITQAQFNAAMGESDDGP
;
A
#
# COMPACT_ATOMS: atom_id res chain seq x y z
N MET A 1 -3.59 5.43 -13.89
CA MET A 1 -2.64 5.58 -12.76
C MET A 1 -3.39 5.33 -11.47
N VAL A 2 -2.77 4.72 -10.48
CA VAL A 2 -3.35 4.43 -9.16
C VAL A 2 -2.41 4.98 -8.09
N TYR A 3 -2.94 5.86 -7.24
CA TYR A 3 -2.16 6.55 -6.22
C TYR A 3 -2.24 5.83 -4.88
N PHE A 4 -1.09 5.63 -4.25
CA PHE A 4 -0.97 5.08 -2.90
C PHE A 4 -0.32 6.09 -1.98
N LEU A 5 -0.69 6.01 -0.69
CA LEU A 5 -0.19 6.92 0.34
C LEU A 5 1.31 6.74 0.62
N THR A 6 1.84 5.52 0.48
CA THR A 6 3.24 5.22 0.82
C THR A 6 3.96 4.38 -0.22
N CYS A 7 5.30 4.45 -0.21
CA CYS A 7 6.15 3.62 -1.06
C CYS A 7 5.97 2.12 -0.79
N ALA A 8 5.77 1.73 0.48
CA ALA A 8 5.60 0.32 0.84
C ALA A 8 4.25 -0.24 0.32
N CYS A 9 3.19 0.58 0.29
CA CYS A 9 1.95 0.23 -0.39
C CYS A 9 2.17 -0.01 -1.89
N VAL A 10 2.89 0.89 -2.58
CA VAL A 10 3.22 0.69 -4.01
C VAL A 10 4.00 -0.61 -4.22
N ALA A 11 5.03 -0.85 -3.41
CA ALA A 11 5.85 -2.06 -3.51
C ALA A 11 5.03 -3.34 -3.28
N PHE A 12 4.13 -3.35 -2.29
CA PHE A 12 3.23 -4.47 -2.02
C PHE A 12 2.28 -4.74 -3.19
N TYR A 13 1.51 -3.74 -3.61
CA TYR A 13 0.54 -3.93 -4.69
C TYR A 13 1.19 -4.19 -6.05
N SER A 14 2.39 -3.68 -6.31
CA SER A 14 3.14 -4.03 -7.52
C SER A 14 3.60 -5.49 -7.55
N ALA A 15 3.79 -6.10 -6.37
CA ALA A 15 4.17 -7.51 -6.27
C ALA A 15 2.95 -8.43 -6.34
N THR A 16 1.77 -7.99 -5.91
CA THR A 16 0.59 -8.86 -5.75
C THR A 16 -0.45 -8.72 -6.86
N LEU A 17 -0.77 -7.50 -7.32
CA LEU A 17 -1.80 -7.28 -8.33
C LEU A 17 -1.55 -8.04 -9.65
N PRO A 18 -0.32 -8.14 -10.19
CA PRO A 18 -0.06 -8.92 -11.40
C PRO A 18 -0.34 -10.43 -11.25
N GLN A 19 -0.36 -10.94 -10.01
CA GLN A 19 -0.60 -12.34 -9.71
C GLN A 19 -2.09 -12.67 -9.60
N LEU A 20 -2.97 -11.66 -9.55
CA LEU A 20 -4.40 -11.86 -9.42
C LEU A 20 -5.01 -12.32 -10.76
N PRO A 21 -5.74 -13.45 -10.79
CA PRO A 21 -6.34 -13.96 -12.03
C PRO A 21 -7.24 -12.95 -12.75
N ALA A 22 -8.00 -12.15 -12.00
CA ALA A 22 -8.89 -11.13 -12.54
C ALA A 22 -8.16 -9.97 -13.25
N LEU A 23 -6.84 -9.84 -13.08
CA LEU A 23 -6.03 -8.74 -13.61
C LEU A 23 -5.00 -9.19 -14.66
N ARG A 24 -5.04 -10.44 -15.13
CA ARG A 24 -4.05 -11.00 -16.08
C ARG A 24 -3.93 -10.25 -17.42
N GLY A 25 -4.93 -9.48 -17.81
CA GLY A 25 -4.91 -8.64 -19.02
C GLY A 25 -4.29 -7.25 -18.82
N ALA A 26 -3.94 -6.88 -17.58
CA ALA A 26 -3.33 -5.60 -17.26
C ALA A 26 -1.83 -5.73 -17.06
N SER A 27 -1.08 -4.76 -17.57
CA SER A 27 0.35 -4.61 -17.35
C SER A 27 0.57 -3.59 -16.24
N PHE A 28 1.42 -3.93 -15.27
CA PHE A 28 1.65 -3.09 -14.10
C PHE A 28 3.06 -2.51 -14.10
N ALA A 29 3.15 -1.20 -13.86
CA ALA A 29 4.38 -0.50 -13.57
C ALA A 29 4.30 0.15 -12.19
N ALA A 30 5.43 0.33 -11.52
CA ALA A 30 5.50 0.96 -10.20
C ALA A 30 6.47 2.14 -10.23
N LEU A 31 6.09 3.23 -9.57
CA LEU A 31 6.94 4.40 -9.34
C LEU A 31 6.80 4.88 -7.89
N HIS A 32 7.88 4.78 -7.11
CA HIS A 32 7.93 5.32 -5.75
C HIS A 32 9.32 5.86 -5.40
N GLY A 33 9.41 6.75 -4.41
CA GLY A 33 10.63 7.49 -4.09
C GLY A 33 11.83 6.61 -3.68
N LYS A 34 11.58 5.42 -3.15
CA LYS A 34 12.63 4.44 -2.78
C LYS A 34 13.23 3.63 -3.95
N MET A 35 12.77 3.82 -5.19
CA MET A 35 13.35 3.14 -6.35
C MET A 35 14.64 3.83 -6.81
N SER A 36 15.64 3.05 -7.22
CA SER A 36 16.84 3.61 -7.84
C SER A 36 16.51 4.24 -9.21
N PRO A 37 17.28 5.27 -9.66
CA PRO A 37 16.91 6.06 -10.84
C PRO A 37 16.75 5.26 -12.13
N LYS A 38 17.60 4.26 -12.38
CA LYS A 38 17.59 3.46 -13.61
C LYS A 38 16.35 2.56 -13.73
N PRO A 39 16.02 1.70 -12.73
CA PRO A 39 14.75 0.97 -12.71
C PRO A 39 13.52 1.88 -12.77
N ARG A 40 13.57 3.03 -12.09
CA ARG A 40 12.49 4.01 -12.11
C ARG A 40 12.21 4.53 -13.53
N ARG A 41 13.25 4.97 -14.24
CA ARG A 41 13.13 5.43 -15.64
C ARG A 41 12.61 4.33 -16.56
N ARG A 42 13.17 3.11 -16.46
CA ARG A 42 12.71 1.97 -17.27
C ARG A 42 11.23 1.65 -17.04
N ALA A 43 10.77 1.64 -15.79
CA ALA A 43 9.37 1.37 -15.46
C ALA A 43 8.44 2.44 -16.05
N PHE A 44 8.86 3.71 -15.99
CA PHE A 44 8.12 4.81 -16.61
C PHE A 44 8.07 4.68 -18.14
N ASP A 45 9.22 4.45 -18.79
CA ASP A 45 9.30 4.34 -20.25
C ASP A 45 8.44 3.18 -20.76
N THR A 46 8.45 2.05 -20.05
CA THR A 46 7.60 0.89 -20.36
C THR A 46 6.12 1.24 -20.26
N PHE A 47 5.71 1.95 -19.20
CA PHE A 47 4.33 2.40 -19.02
C PHE A 47 3.90 3.40 -20.10
N ALA A 48 4.76 4.37 -20.42
CA ALA A 48 4.47 5.42 -21.40
C ALA A 48 4.36 4.90 -22.84
N GLN A 49 5.06 3.82 -23.17
CA GLN A 49 5.01 3.19 -24.49
C GLN A 49 3.77 2.32 -24.70
N GLN A 50 3.13 1.84 -23.63
CA GLN A 50 1.93 1.01 -23.74
C GLN A 50 0.69 1.83 -24.08
N GLN A 51 -0.01 1.41 -25.13
CA GLN A 51 -1.20 2.10 -25.63
C GLN A 51 -2.47 1.76 -24.83
N GLN A 52 -2.59 0.54 -24.32
CA GLN A 52 -3.77 0.04 -23.63
C GLN A 52 -3.38 -0.96 -22.53
N GLY A 53 -4.26 -1.13 -21.54
CA GLY A 53 -4.08 -2.12 -20.46
C GLY A 53 -2.97 -1.80 -19.46
N ALA A 54 -2.35 -0.62 -19.53
CA ALA A 54 -1.24 -0.22 -18.66
C ALA A 54 -1.72 0.44 -17.36
N VAL A 55 -1.23 -0.04 -16.23
CA VAL A 55 -1.54 0.46 -14.89
C VAL A 55 -0.26 0.89 -14.19
N LEU A 56 -0.13 2.18 -13.95
CA LEU A 56 0.96 2.74 -13.15
C LEU A 56 0.52 2.92 -11.69
N LEU A 57 1.18 2.21 -10.78
CA LEU A 57 1.04 2.32 -9.33
C LEU A 57 2.08 3.33 -8.81
N CYS A 58 1.66 4.38 -8.10
CA CYS A 58 2.60 5.41 -7.68
C CYS A 58 2.23 6.14 -6.39
N THR A 59 3.25 6.74 -5.75
CA THR A 59 3.05 7.79 -4.73
C THR A 59 3.10 9.17 -5.37
N ASP A 60 2.56 10.19 -4.70
CA ASP A 60 2.61 11.59 -5.18
C ASP A 60 4.03 12.03 -5.57
N VAL A 61 5.01 11.81 -4.68
CA VAL A 61 6.40 12.22 -4.88
C VAL A 61 7.02 11.59 -6.14
N ALA A 62 6.60 10.38 -6.51
CA ALA A 62 7.18 9.66 -7.64
C ALA A 62 6.46 9.91 -8.96
N ALA A 63 5.23 10.41 -8.91
CA ALA A 63 4.56 10.98 -10.07
C ALA A 63 5.04 12.43 -10.35
N ARG A 64 5.74 13.08 -9.40
CA ARG A 64 6.43 14.37 -9.60
C ARG A 64 7.71 14.13 -10.44
N GLY A 65 7.98 15.01 -11.41
CA GLY A 65 9.10 14.88 -12.35
C GLY A 65 8.76 14.23 -13.70
N LEU A 66 7.50 13.85 -13.91
CA LEU A 66 6.91 13.66 -15.23
C LEU A 66 6.33 15.01 -15.66
N ASP A 67 7.11 15.79 -16.39
CA ASP A 67 6.85 17.16 -16.89
C ASP A 67 5.57 17.83 -16.34
N LEU A 68 5.68 18.45 -15.16
CA LEU A 68 4.75 19.44 -14.64
C LEU A 68 5.44 20.32 -13.57
N PRO A 69 5.25 21.64 -13.62
CA PRO A 69 5.88 22.61 -12.71
C PRO A 69 5.33 22.57 -11.28
N ASP A 70 6.14 23.16 -10.39
CA ASP A 70 6.16 23.12 -8.92
C ASP A 70 4.81 23.32 -8.21
N VAL A 71 4.53 22.48 -7.20
CA VAL A 71 3.68 22.89 -6.06
C VAL A 71 4.10 22.18 -4.76
N ASP A 72 4.20 22.99 -3.71
CA ASP A 72 4.34 22.64 -2.30
C ASP A 72 3.26 21.65 -1.80
N TRP A 73 3.45 21.08 -0.61
CA TRP A 73 2.58 20.05 -0.02
C TRP A 73 1.14 20.57 0.24
N ASP A 74 0.32 20.59 -0.81
CA ASP A 74 -0.98 21.27 -0.84
C ASP A 74 -2.15 20.28 -0.73
N PRO A 75 -3.20 20.56 0.06
CA PRO A 75 -4.53 19.94 -0.07
C PRO A 75 -5.10 19.89 -1.50
N ASN A 76 -4.51 20.61 -2.46
CA ASN A 76 -4.76 20.46 -3.90
C ASN A 76 -4.13 19.20 -4.54
N ALA A 77 -3.53 18.29 -3.76
CA ALA A 77 -2.99 17.02 -4.26
C ALA A 77 -4.00 16.23 -5.11
N TYR A 78 -5.29 16.22 -4.73
CA TYR A 78 -6.35 15.62 -5.54
C TYR A 78 -6.46 16.28 -6.92
N VAL A 79 -6.55 17.61 -6.99
CA VAL A 79 -6.64 18.39 -8.25
C VAL A 79 -5.42 18.11 -9.14
N HIS A 80 -4.22 18.06 -8.57
CA HIS A 80 -3.01 17.75 -9.32
C HIS A 80 -2.97 16.30 -9.83
N ARG A 81 -3.52 15.34 -9.08
CA ARG A 81 -3.62 13.93 -9.50
C ARG A 81 -4.59 13.79 -10.68
N VAL A 82 -5.78 14.36 -10.58
CA VAL A 82 -6.78 14.27 -11.66
C VAL A 82 -6.35 15.07 -12.89
N GLY A 83 -5.59 16.16 -12.71
CA GLY A 83 -4.97 16.90 -13.80
C GLY A 83 -3.94 16.10 -14.62
N ARG A 84 -3.59 14.87 -14.24
CA ARG A 84 -2.76 13.94 -15.04
C ARG A 84 -3.55 13.20 -16.12
N THR A 85 -4.87 13.16 -16.03
CA THR A 85 -5.75 12.61 -17.07
C THR A 85 -6.35 13.72 -17.93
N ALA A 86 -7.09 13.36 -18.97
CA ALA A 86 -7.82 14.29 -19.85
C ALA A 86 -6.97 15.45 -20.45
N ARG A 87 -5.73 15.16 -20.86
CA ARG A 87 -4.79 16.15 -21.42
C ARG A 87 -4.85 16.22 -22.94
N MET A 88 -4.52 17.39 -23.49
CA MET A 88 -4.37 17.61 -24.94
C MET A 88 -5.61 17.18 -25.73
N GLY A 89 -6.80 17.56 -25.26
CA GLY A 89 -8.08 17.25 -25.91
C GLY A 89 -8.54 15.80 -25.79
N ARG A 90 -7.81 14.93 -25.07
CA ARG A 90 -8.21 13.54 -24.81
C ARG A 90 -9.21 13.48 -23.65
N SER A 91 -10.12 12.52 -23.69
CA SER A 91 -10.99 12.22 -22.54
C SER A 91 -10.22 11.53 -21.42
N GLY A 92 -10.74 11.64 -20.21
CA GLY A 92 -10.16 11.02 -19.03
C GLY A 92 -11.14 11.05 -17.87
N ALA A 93 -11.05 10.05 -17.00
CA ALA A 93 -11.84 9.97 -15.78
C ALA A 93 -10.91 9.76 -14.58
N ALA A 94 -11.39 10.14 -13.40
CA ALA A 94 -10.75 9.88 -12.13
C ALA A 94 -11.75 9.26 -11.17
N LEU A 95 -11.32 8.23 -10.45
CA LEU A 95 -12.10 7.60 -9.40
C LEU A 95 -11.41 7.86 -8.06
N LEU A 96 -12.19 8.32 -7.08
CA LEU A 96 -11.75 8.54 -5.72
C LEU A 96 -12.41 7.48 -4.83
N LEU A 97 -11.60 6.69 -4.13
CA LEU A 97 -12.07 5.70 -3.18
C LEU A 97 -12.09 6.33 -1.80
N LEU A 98 -13.28 6.42 -1.19
CA LEU A 98 -13.49 6.92 0.16
C LEU A 98 -14.20 5.85 0.97
N ARG A 99 -13.87 5.77 2.25
CA ARG A 99 -14.67 5.01 3.23
C ARG A 99 -15.90 5.82 3.63
N PRO A 100 -16.98 5.18 4.13
CA PRO A 100 -18.16 5.89 4.62
C PRO A 100 -17.81 6.98 5.65
N GLU A 101 -16.81 6.76 6.51
CA GLU A 101 -16.40 7.73 7.51
C GLU A 101 -15.65 8.95 6.94
N GLU A 102 -15.25 8.90 5.67
CA GLU A 102 -14.48 9.92 4.94
C GLU A 102 -15.35 10.77 4.01
N GLU A 103 -16.68 10.59 4.03
CA GLU A 103 -17.64 11.28 3.16
C GLU A 103 -17.53 12.81 3.20
N ALA A 104 -17.14 13.38 4.35
CA ALA A 104 -16.89 14.81 4.51
C ALA A 104 -15.84 15.36 3.50
N TYR A 105 -14.99 14.50 2.95
CA TYR A 105 -14.04 14.86 1.90
C TYR A 105 -14.74 15.31 0.61
N VAL A 106 -15.92 14.74 0.28
CA VAL A 106 -16.71 15.14 -0.90
C VAL A 106 -17.09 16.62 -0.81
N HIS A 107 -17.58 17.05 0.35
CA HIS A 107 -17.91 18.45 0.58
C HIS A 107 -16.67 19.35 0.53
N PHE A 108 -15.55 18.90 1.12
CA PHE A 108 -14.28 19.60 1.05
C PHE A 108 -13.83 19.84 -0.41
N LEU A 109 -13.95 18.83 -1.27
CA LEU A 109 -13.61 18.93 -2.69
C LEU A 109 -14.56 19.88 -3.46
N ALA A 110 -15.85 19.88 -3.13
CA ALA A 110 -16.82 20.81 -3.72
C ALA A 110 -16.46 22.28 -3.42
N VAL A 111 -16.12 22.60 -2.16
CA VAL A 111 -15.66 23.95 -1.76
C VAL A 111 -14.38 24.34 -2.51
N ARG A 112 -13.51 23.37 -2.83
CA ARG A 112 -12.28 23.55 -3.62
C ARG A 112 -12.51 23.57 -5.13
N LYS A 113 -13.76 23.69 -5.59
CA LYS A 113 -14.14 23.73 -7.02
C LYS A 113 -13.76 22.46 -7.80
N ALA A 114 -13.70 21.32 -7.11
CA ALA A 114 -13.45 20.00 -7.71
C ALA A 114 -14.52 18.99 -7.27
N PRO A 115 -15.82 19.24 -7.53
CA PRO A 115 -16.89 18.37 -7.08
C PRO A 115 -16.72 16.94 -7.63
N VAL A 116 -17.16 15.96 -6.86
CA VAL A 116 -17.18 14.55 -7.24
C VAL A 116 -18.58 14.00 -7.03
N GLU A 117 -18.98 13.07 -7.90
CA GLU A 117 -20.28 12.42 -7.82
C GLU A 117 -20.13 11.01 -7.21
N PRO A 118 -21.02 10.61 -6.28
CA PRO A 118 -21.03 9.27 -5.74
C PRO A 118 -21.21 8.23 -6.85
N ARG A 119 -20.51 7.11 -6.73
CA ARG A 119 -20.65 5.97 -7.63
C ARG A 119 -20.73 4.70 -6.81
N GLU A 120 -21.73 3.88 -7.10
CA GLU A 120 -21.88 2.57 -6.47
C GLU A 120 -20.72 1.64 -6.86
N PRO A 121 -20.20 0.83 -5.93
CA PRO A 121 -19.21 -0.19 -6.25
C PRO A 121 -19.75 -1.18 -7.28
N GLU A 122 -18.88 -1.66 -8.17
CA GLU A 122 -19.25 -2.69 -9.14
C GLU A 122 -19.55 -4.02 -8.39
N PRO A 123 -20.77 -4.58 -8.48
CA PRO A 123 -21.15 -5.80 -7.74
C PRO A 123 -20.33 -7.04 -8.11
N SER A 124 -19.69 -7.03 -9.28
CA SER A 124 -18.88 -8.12 -9.82
C SER A 124 -17.41 -8.07 -9.38
N ALA A 125 -17.05 -7.21 -8.43
CA ALA A 125 -15.68 -7.11 -7.94
C ALA A 125 -15.19 -8.46 -7.38
N PRO A 126 -14.02 -8.97 -7.82
CA PRO A 126 -13.50 -10.24 -7.35
C PRO A 126 -13.09 -10.16 -5.86
N PRO A 127 -13.11 -11.28 -5.12
CA PRO A 127 -12.67 -11.32 -3.73
C PRO A 127 -11.13 -11.20 -3.64
N VAL A 128 -10.62 -9.97 -3.71
CA VAL A 128 -9.17 -9.68 -3.74
C VAL A 128 -8.49 -10.06 -2.42
N ALA A 129 -9.12 -9.81 -1.28
CA ALA A 129 -8.54 -10.05 0.04
C ALA A 129 -8.10 -11.51 0.23
N GLU A 130 -8.98 -12.46 -0.11
CA GLU A 130 -8.68 -13.90 0.01
C GLU A 130 -7.53 -14.33 -0.93
N ALA A 131 -7.50 -13.77 -2.15
CA ALA A 131 -6.41 -14.03 -3.08
C ALA A 131 -5.07 -13.49 -2.55
N LEU A 132 -5.06 -12.28 -1.97
CA LEU A 132 -3.87 -11.70 -1.34
C LEU A 132 -3.40 -12.52 -0.13
N THR A 133 -4.33 -13.01 0.70
CA THR A 133 -4.00 -13.92 1.80
C THR A 133 -3.33 -15.19 1.28
N ARG A 134 -3.89 -15.85 0.25
CA ARG A 134 -3.27 -17.06 -0.33
C ARG A 134 -1.86 -16.78 -0.84
N LEU A 135 -1.64 -15.62 -1.47
CA LEU A 135 -0.31 -15.19 -1.90
C LEU A 135 0.63 -14.96 -0.70
N ALA A 136 0.14 -14.38 0.39
CA ALA A 136 0.94 -14.19 1.61
C ALA A 136 1.30 -15.50 2.31
N VAL A 137 0.41 -16.51 2.27
CA VAL A 137 0.72 -17.87 2.76
C VAL A 137 1.79 -18.53 1.88
N ALA A 138 1.68 -18.38 0.56
CA ALA A 138 2.58 -19.02 -0.39
C ALA A 138 3.96 -18.34 -0.51
N ASP A 139 4.01 -17.01 -0.38
CA ASP A 139 5.22 -16.21 -0.56
C ASP A 139 5.48 -15.31 0.66
N ARG A 140 6.54 -15.66 1.39
CA ARG A 140 7.03 -14.89 2.55
C ARG A 140 7.33 -13.44 2.20
N ALA A 141 7.89 -13.17 1.02
CA ALA A 141 8.21 -11.81 0.61
C ALA A 141 6.94 -10.98 0.35
N VAL A 142 5.83 -11.61 -0.08
CA VAL A 142 4.52 -10.97 -0.15
C VAL A 142 4.00 -10.68 1.25
N MET A 143 4.09 -11.64 2.18
CA MET A 143 3.67 -11.46 3.57
C MET A 143 4.41 -10.28 4.25
N GLU A 144 5.74 -10.23 4.13
CA GLU A 144 6.56 -9.17 4.71
C GLU A 144 6.26 -7.79 4.09
N ARG A 145 6.05 -7.73 2.76
CA ARG A 145 5.62 -6.49 2.09
C ARG A 145 4.22 -6.06 2.55
N GLY A 146 3.30 -6.98 2.76
CA GLY A 146 1.95 -6.70 3.26
C GLY A 146 2.02 -6.08 4.67
N ALA A 147 2.80 -6.68 5.57
CA ALA A 147 3.04 -6.12 6.90
C ALA A 147 3.66 -4.71 6.82
N ALA A 148 4.71 -4.51 6.01
CA ALA A 148 5.34 -3.21 5.84
C ALA A 148 4.40 -2.16 5.24
N ALA A 149 3.58 -2.54 4.25
CA ALA A 149 2.56 -1.68 3.65
C ALA A 149 1.54 -1.24 4.70
N TYR A 150 1.01 -2.19 5.49
CA TYR A 150 0.07 -1.92 6.56
C TYR A 150 0.61 -0.93 7.59
N VAL A 151 1.80 -1.19 8.16
CA VAL A 151 2.42 -0.28 9.14
C VAL A 151 2.64 1.12 8.55
N SER A 152 3.15 1.19 7.32
CA SER A 152 3.39 2.48 6.67
C SER A 152 2.10 3.26 6.41
N PHE A 153 1.02 2.56 6.03
CA PHE A 153 -0.27 3.17 5.77
C PHE A 153 -0.83 3.78 7.04
N LEU A 154 -0.80 3.03 8.16
CA LEU A 154 -1.29 3.52 9.45
C LEU A 154 -0.58 4.81 9.88
N LYS A 155 0.76 4.83 9.81
CA LYS A 155 1.56 6.02 10.11
C LYS A 155 1.15 7.22 9.25
N ALA A 156 1.09 7.02 7.93
CA ALA A 156 0.77 8.09 7.00
C ALA A 156 -0.70 8.56 7.09
N TYR A 157 -1.62 7.67 7.47
CA TYR A 157 -3.03 8.01 7.70
C TYR A 157 -3.18 8.82 8.99
N GLN A 158 -2.47 8.45 10.05
CA GLN A 158 -2.45 9.18 11.33
C GLN A 158 -1.85 10.59 11.18
N GLU A 159 -0.81 10.73 10.35
CA GLU A 159 -0.12 12.00 10.08
C GLU A 159 -0.78 12.82 8.97
N HIS A 160 -1.94 12.39 8.46
CA HIS A 160 -2.58 13.03 7.32
C HIS A 160 -2.99 14.49 7.63
N VAL A 161 -2.73 15.39 6.68
CA VAL A 161 -3.00 16.84 6.82
C VAL A 161 -4.47 17.14 7.12
N CYS A 162 -5.39 16.41 6.50
CA CYS A 162 -6.84 16.53 6.71
C CYS A 162 -7.35 15.61 7.85
N ARG A 163 -6.76 15.68 9.04
CA ARG A 163 -7.12 14.83 10.21
C ARG A 163 -8.59 14.86 10.65
N TYR A 164 -9.33 15.93 10.31
CA TYR A 164 -10.76 16.04 10.61
C TYR A 164 -11.62 15.13 9.73
N VAL A 165 -11.15 14.83 8.51
CA VAL A 165 -11.81 13.93 7.57
C VAL A 165 -11.26 12.52 7.75
N PHE A 166 -9.93 12.38 7.75
CA PHE A 166 -9.23 11.11 7.91
C PHE A 166 -8.95 10.85 9.39
N VAL A 167 -10.03 10.57 10.13
CA VAL A 167 -9.96 10.35 11.58
C VAL A 167 -9.40 8.95 11.83
N PHE A 168 -8.17 8.88 12.34
CA PHE A 168 -7.47 7.61 12.61
C PHE A 168 -8.28 6.68 13.53
N ASP A 169 -8.90 7.23 14.57
CA ASP A 169 -9.70 6.43 15.49
C ASP A 169 -10.88 5.75 14.78
N LYS A 170 -11.40 6.27 13.67
CA LYS A 170 -12.48 5.64 12.88
C LYS A 170 -11.98 4.64 11.83
N LEU A 171 -10.68 4.33 11.80
CA LEU A 171 -10.12 3.36 10.87
C LEU A 171 -10.35 1.93 11.38
N ASP A 172 -11.02 1.10 10.59
CA ASP A 172 -11.12 -0.33 10.89
C ASP A 172 -9.80 -1.02 10.55
N LEU A 173 -9.02 -1.26 11.59
CA LEU A 173 -7.69 -1.86 11.51
C LEU A 173 -7.76 -3.34 11.08
N GLY A 174 -8.80 -4.05 11.50
CA GLY A 174 -9.00 -5.46 11.18
C GLY A 174 -9.40 -5.66 9.73
N ALA A 175 -10.35 -4.85 9.23
CA ALA A 175 -10.75 -4.85 7.84
C ALA A 175 -9.59 -4.43 6.92
N LEU A 176 -8.81 -3.40 7.31
CA LEU A 176 -7.63 -2.98 6.55
C LEU A 176 -6.56 -4.09 6.48
N ALA A 177 -6.28 -4.76 7.60
CA ALA A 177 -5.33 -5.88 7.62
C ALA A 177 -5.80 -7.04 6.73
N SER A 178 -7.10 -7.34 6.77
CA SER A 178 -7.71 -8.37 5.93
C SER A 178 -7.65 -8.00 4.45
N ALA A 179 -7.94 -6.74 4.10
CA ALA A 179 -7.87 -6.23 2.73
C ALA A 179 -6.44 -6.27 2.16
N MET A 180 -5.42 -6.17 3.01
CA MET A 180 -4.01 -6.33 2.62
C MET A 180 -3.50 -7.78 2.71
N GLY A 181 -4.37 -8.74 3.04
CA GLY A 181 -4.03 -10.16 3.10
C GLY A 181 -3.07 -10.54 4.22
N LEU A 182 -3.03 -9.77 5.33
CA LEU A 182 -2.17 -10.08 6.46
C LEU A 182 -2.53 -11.44 7.06
N LEU A 183 -1.51 -12.18 7.51
CA LEU A 183 -1.71 -13.44 8.26
C LEU A 183 -1.76 -13.20 9.76
N ARG A 184 -1.04 -12.18 10.23
CA ARG A 184 -1.05 -11.69 11.61
C ARG A 184 -0.96 -10.17 11.61
N LEU A 185 -1.49 -9.55 12.66
CA LEU A 185 -1.32 -8.13 12.88
C LEU A 185 0.11 -7.81 13.35
N PRO A 186 0.84 -6.93 12.65
CA PRO A 186 2.14 -6.46 13.11
C PRO A 186 2.02 -5.74 14.46
N ARG A 187 3.06 -5.83 15.29
CA ARG A 187 3.19 -4.99 16.48
C ARG A 187 3.59 -3.59 16.03
N VAL A 188 2.64 -2.65 16.05
CA VAL A 188 2.89 -1.25 15.71
C VAL A 188 2.70 -0.38 16.95
N ARG A 189 3.60 0.59 17.13
CA ARG A 189 3.59 1.50 18.29
C ARG A 189 2.34 2.38 18.28
N GLU A 190 1.86 2.69 17.08
CA GLU A 190 0.68 3.48 16.75
C GLU A 190 -0.62 2.85 17.28
N LEU A 191 -0.67 1.51 17.46
CA LEU A 191 -1.82 0.85 18.08
C LEU A 191 -1.91 1.05 19.60
N GLY A 192 -0.87 1.61 20.25
CA GLY A 192 -0.81 1.85 21.68
C GLY A 192 -1.22 0.67 22.56
N LYS A 193 -1.54 0.92 23.83
CA LYS A 193 -2.13 -0.08 24.74
C LYS A 193 -3.60 -0.38 24.42
N LYS A 194 -4.19 0.20 23.36
CA LYS A 194 -5.62 0.12 23.02
C LYS A 194 -5.98 -1.14 22.21
N ARG A 195 -5.36 -2.29 22.48
CA ARG A 195 -5.86 -3.59 21.99
C ARG A 195 -7.03 -4.03 22.85
N LYS A 196 -8.26 -3.68 22.48
CA LYS A 196 -9.41 -4.45 22.97
C LYS A 196 -9.38 -5.81 22.26
N ARG A 197 -9.31 -6.92 23.01
CA ARG A 197 -9.58 -8.26 22.48
C ARG A 197 -11.04 -8.59 22.81
N GLY A 198 -11.82 -9.05 21.82
CA GLY A 198 -13.22 -9.48 22.02
C GLY A 198 -14.22 -8.83 21.05
N LYS A 199 -15.47 -9.30 21.11
CA LYS A 199 -16.60 -8.83 20.28
C LYS A 199 -16.84 -7.34 20.53
N GLY A 200 -16.82 -6.50 19.47
CA GLY A 200 -16.87 -5.04 19.57
C GLY A 200 -15.50 -4.35 19.73
N SER A 201 -14.44 -4.99 19.25
CA SER A 201 -13.06 -4.47 19.22
C SER A 201 -12.75 -3.74 17.91
N TRP A 202 -11.96 -2.65 17.98
CA TRP A 202 -11.35 -1.94 16.84
C TRP A 202 -10.41 -2.82 15.98
N VAL A 203 -10.17 -4.06 16.41
CA VAL A 203 -9.20 -5.01 15.90
C VAL A 203 -9.85 -6.41 15.87
N GLU A 204 -11.05 -6.51 15.31
CA GLU A 204 -11.60 -7.82 14.95
C GLU A 204 -10.85 -8.32 13.70
N PHE A 205 -9.81 -9.10 13.94
CA PHE A 205 -9.00 -9.71 12.90
C PHE A 205 -8.95 -11.21 13.16
N THR A 206 -9.49 -11.97 12.22
CA THR A 206 -9.39 -13.43 12.22
C THR A 206 -8.26 -13.81 11.26
N PRO A 207 -7.13 -14.33 11.77
CA PRO A 207 -6.08 -14.87 10.92
C PRO A 207 -6.68 -15.90 9.95
N ALA A 208 -6.47 -15.70 8.66
CA ALA A 208 -7.08 -16.54 7.63
C ALA A 208 -6.54 -17.98 7.60
N ALA A 209 -5.48 -18.27 8.34
CA ALA A 209 -4.95 -19.61 8.50
C ALA A 209 -4.25 -19.76 9.86
N GLN A 210 -4.40 -20.93 10.49
CA GLN A 210 -3.55 -21.39 11.58
C GLN A 210 -2.14 -21.73 11.03
N VAL A 211 -1.49 -20.79 10.36
CA VAL A 211 -0.07 -20.94 10.01
C VAL A 211 0.70 -20.75 11.31
N ASP A 212 1.49 -21.74 11.71
CA ASP A 212 2.40 -21.63 12.84
C ASP A 212 3.59 -20.75 12.47
N LEU A 213 3.32 -19.44 12.46
CA LEU A 213 4.30 -18.41 12.11
C LEU A 213 5.47 -18.38 13.11
N GLU A 214 5.27 -18.86 14.35
CA GLU A 214 6.34 -18.91 15.36
C GLU A 214 7.34 -20.02 15.03
N ALA A 215 6.85 -21.22 14.68
CA ALA A 215 7.71 -22.29 14.18
C ALA A 215 8.45 -21.90 12.89
N ASP A 216 7.77 -21.24 11.94
CA ASP A 216 8.38 -20.77 10.70
C ASP A 216 9.44 -19.67 10.94
N ASP A 217 9.16 -18.73 11.85
CA ASP A 217 10.10 -17.67 12.24
C ASP A 217 11.35 -18.28 12.91
N PHE A 218 11.17 -19.26 13.80
CA PHE A 218 12.28 -19.98 14.46
C PHE A 218 13.12 -20.80 13.48
N ALA A 219 12.47 -21.54 12.57
CA ALA A 219 13.16 -22.31 11.53
C ALA A 219 13.97 -21.39 10.58
N ARG A 220 13.46 -20.19 10.28
CA ARG A 220 14.16 -19.18 9.49
C ARG A 220 15.38 -18.64 10.23
N GLU A 221 15.24 -18.27 11.49
CA GLU A 221 16.35 -17.77 12.30
C GLU A 221 17.46 -18.82 12.37
N ALA A 222 17.13 -20.08 12.61
CA ALA A 222 18.09 -21.19 12.59
C ALA A 222 18.79 -21.33 11.22
N ARG A 223 18.05 -21.17 10.11
CA ARG A 223 18.62 -21.22 8.74
C ARG A 223 19.55 -20.05 8.47
N LEU A 224 19.18 -18.84 8.86
CA LEU A 224 19.98 -17.62 8.70
C LEU A 224 21.24 -17.69 9.58
N MET A 225 21.12 -18.15 10.83
CA MET A 225 22.26 -18.39 11.72
C MET A 225 23.22 -19.43 11.13
N LYS A 226 22.70 -20.48 10.50
CA LYS A 226 23.53 -21.46 9.78
C LYS A 226 24.24 -20.85 8.56
N GLN A 227 23.63 -19.88 7.87
CA GLN A 227 24.27 -19.19 6.74
C GLN A 227 25.34 -18.20 7.22
N LEU A 228 25.08 -17.47 8.30
CA LEU A 228 26.02 -16.56 8.95
C LEU A 228 27.27 -17.32 9.44
N ARG A 229 27.07 -18.43 10.17
CA ARG A 229 28.16 -19.33 10.61
C ARG A 229 28.99 -19.90 9.46
N ARG A 230 28.39 -20.04 8.28
CA ARG A 230 29.07 -20.53 7.06
C ARG A 230 29.67 -19.40 6.22
N GLY A 231 29.65 -18.15 6.70
CA GLY A 231 30.16 -16.98 5.99
C GLY A 231 29.41 -16.61 4.71
N LYS A 232 28.19 -17.15 4.51
CA LYS A 232 27.40 -16.90 3.29
C LYS A 232 26.65 -15.57 3.32
N ILE A 233 26.43 -15.02 4.50
CA ILE A 233 25.80 -13.71 4.72
C ILE A 233 26.61 -12.97 5.79
N THR A 234 26.59 -11.64 5.74
CA THR A 234 27.23 -10.78 6.76
C THR A 234 26.32 -10.59 7.97
N GLN A 235 26.89 -10.14 9.09
CA GLN A 235 26.11 -9.80 10.28
C GLN A 235 25.05 -8.71 9.98
N ALA A 236 25.42 -7.70 9.17
CA ALA A 236 24.48 -6.67 8.74
C ALA A 236 23.31 -7.23 7.92
N GLN A 237 23.57 -8.22 7.05
CA GLN A 237 22.53 -8.91 6.28
C GLN A 237 21.65 -9.78 7.17
N PHE A 238 22.22 -10.42 8.21
CA PHE A 238 21.46 -11.17 9.20
C PHE A 238 20.52 -10.26 10.00
N ASN A 239 21.04 -9.17 10.57
CA ASN A 239 20.25 -8.22 11.36
C ASN A 239 19.13 -7.58 10.52
N ALA A 240 19.46 -7.15 9.29
CA ALA A 240 18.47 -6.63 8.34
C ALA A 240 17.38 -7.68 8.00
N ALA A 241 17.77 -8.95 7.85
CA ALA A 241 16.83 -10.03 7.59
C ALA A 241 15.96 -10.38 8.81
N MET A 242 16.43 -10.13 10.03
CA MET A 242 15.65 -10.32 11.28
C MET A 242 14.72 -9.14 11.59
N GLY A 243 14.80 -8.05 10.83
CA GLY A 243 13.98 -6.85 11.05
C GLY A 243 14.44 -6.03 12.26
N GLU A 244 15.64 -6.30 12.77
CA GLU A 244 16.34 -5.43 13.71
C GLU A 244 16.99 -4.33 12.89
N SER A 245 16.24 -3.25 12.64
CA SER A 245 16.84 -2.00 12.21
C SER A 245 17.72 -1.49 13.35
N ASP A 246 18.96 -1.17 13.01
CA ASP A 246 19.92 -0.47 13.85
C ASP A 246 19.39 0.95 14.11
N ASP A 247 18.37 1.07 14.95
CA ASP A 247 17.97 2.32 15.60
C ASP A 247 18.99 2.55 16.73
N GLY A 248 20.20 2.94 16.33
CA GLY A 248 21.17 3.52 17.25
C GLY A 248 20.62 4.81 17.88
N PRO A 249 21.04 5.12 19.12
CA PRO A 249 20.51 6.21 19.94
C PRO A 249 20.65 7.61 19.31
#